data_AF-A0A0S8C524-F1
#
_entry.id   AF-A0A0S8C524-F1
#
_cell.length_a   1.000
_cell.length_b   1.000
_cell.length_c   1.000
_cell.angle_alpha   90.00
_cell.angle_beta   90.00
_cell.angle_gamma   90.00
#
_symmetry.space_group_name_H-M   'P 1'
#
loop_
_entity.id
_entity.type
_entity.pdbx_description
1 polymer ?
#
loop_
_entity_poly.entity_id
_entity_poly.type
_entity_poly.pdbx_seq_one_letter_code
_entity_poly.pdbx_strand_id
1 'polypeptide(L)'
;MTKKYRVLFLGLVGNEEAFKARMSKLGASMPTVDLMISKAPVILKGGMTLKEARQYADAVQLAGGKVNIQEQGLFEEPETMKRSLHIKPLEDFVMCPECGYKQLRERACVKCGHVFYSETTGQA
;
A
#
# COMPACT_ATOMS: atom_id res chain seq x y z
N MET A 1 -2.76 6.87 21.44
CA MET A 1 -2.73 5.71 20.51
C MET A 1 -4.13 5.47 19.99
N THR A 2 -4.38 5.70 18.70
CA THR A 2 -5.68 5.41 18.08
C THR A 2 -5.69 3.99 17.54
N LYS A 3 -6.54 3.13 18.09
CA LYS A 3 -6.72 1.76 17.59
C LYS A 3 -7.32 1.80 16.18
N LYS A 4 -6.75 1.02 15.25
CA LYS A 4 -7.25 0.85 13.89
C LYS A 4 -7.98 -0.50 13.77
N TYR A 5 -9.01 -0.55 12.95
CA TYR A 5 -9.88 -1.71 12.78
C TYR A 5 -9.97 -2.12 11.31
N ARG A 6 -10.22 -3.41 11.08
CA ARG A 6 -10.48 -3.98 9.76
C ARG A 6 -11.77 -4.78 9.74
N VAL A 7 -12.38 -4.84 8.56
CA VAL A 7 -13.58 -5.64 8.32
C VAL A 7 -13.20 -6.84 7.46
N LEU A 8 -13.34 -8.02 8.05
CA LEU A 8 -13.18 -9.31 7.37
C LEU A 8 -14.55 -9.78 6.89
N PHE A 9 -14.67 -10.10 5.62
CA PHE A 9 -15.81 -10.80 5.05
C PHE A 9 -15.61 -12.30 5.18
N LEU A 10 -16.57 -12.98 5.80
CA LEU A 10 -16.52 -14.43 6.04
C LEU A 10 -17.36 -15.22 5.03
N GLY A 11 -18.22 -14.56 4.25
CA GLY A 11 -19.14 -15.21 3.33
C GLY A 11 -20.54 -14.60 3.41
N LEU A 12 -21.52 -15.28 2.85
CA LEU A 12 -22.92 -14.82 2.82
C LEU A 12 -23.76 -15.51 3.90
N VAL A 13 -24.75 -14.81 4.42
CA VAL A 13 -25.78 -15.37 5.33
C VAL A 13 -27.11 -15.58 4.60
N GLY A 14 -27.24 -15.09 3.36
CA GLY A 14 -28.47 -15.15 2.58
C GLY A 14 -28.24 -15.40 1.09
N ASN A 15 -29.17 -14.94 0.26
CA ASN A 15 -29.14 -15.14 -1.18
C ASN A 15 -28.04 -14.29 -1.85
N GLU A 16 -27.21 -14.96 -2.66
CA GLU A 16 -26.11 -14.37 -3.41
C GLU A 16 -26.54 -13.28 -4.40
N GLU A 17 -27.63 -13.50 -5.13
CA GLU A 17 -28.15 -12.55 -6.13
C GLU A 17 -28.64 -11.26 -5.46
N ALA A 18 -29.33 -11.42 -4.32
CA ALA A 18 -29.78 -10.28 -3.51
C ALA A 18 -28.60 -9.50 -2.94
N PHE A 19 -27.53 -10.19 -2.51
CA PHE A 19 -26.30 -9.56 -2.05
C PHE A 19 -25.61 -8.79 -3.17
N LYS A 20 -25.44 -9.40 -4.36
CA LYS A 20 -24.86 -8.76 -5.55
C LYS A 20 -25.62 -7.48 -5.91
N ALA A 21 -26.95 -7.53 -5.97
CA ALA A 21 -27.78 -6.36 -6.25
C ALA A 21 -27.62 -5.24 -5.21
N ARG A 22 -27.57 -5.58 -3.90
CA ARG A 22 -27.41 -4.59 -2.81
C ARG A 22 -26.00 -4.00 -2.80
N MET A 23 -24.97 -4.80 -3.03
CA MET A 23 -23.59 -4.33 -3.12
C MET A 23 -23.36 -3.41 -4.31
N SER A 24 -23.99 -3.68 -5.46
CA SER A 24 -23.95 -2.74 -6.59
C SER A 24 -24.64 -1.41 -6.31
N LYS A 25 -25.73 -1.40 -5.53
CA LYS A 25 -26.34 -0.14 -5.06
C LYS A 25 -25.42 0.65 -4.11
N LEU A 26 -24.53 -0.03 -3.40
CA LEU A 26 -23.48 0.58 -2.57
C LEU A 26 -22.26 1.02 -3.40
N GLY A 27 -22.28 0.84 -4.73
CA GLY A 27 -21.20 1.24 -5.64
C GLY A 27 -20.10 0.19 -5.84
N ALA A 28 -20.31 -1.06 -5.41
CA ALA A 28 -19.35 -2.13 -5.66
C ALA A 28 -19.52 -2.72 -7.07
N SER A 29 -18.41 -2.89 -7.78
CA SER A 29 -18.39 -3.52 -9.10
C SER A 29 -18.76 -5.01 -8.99
N MET A 30 -19.68 -5.48 -9.84
CA MET A 30 -20.07 -6.89 -9.94
C MET A 30 -18.88 -7.89 -9.96
N PRO A 31 -17.81 -7.70 -10.77
CA PRO A 31 -16.68 -8.61 -10.75
C PRO A 31 -15.94 -8.64 -9.40
N THR A 32 -15.88 -7.52 -8.70
CA THR A 32 -15.28 -7.43 -7.37
C THR A 32 -16.14 -8.15 -6.32
N VAL A 33 -17.46 -8.03 -6.41
CA VAL A 33 -18.40 -8.71 -5.52
C VAL A 33 -18.35 -10.23 -5.73
N ASP A 34 -18.29 -10.67 -6.99
CA ASP A 34 -18.16 -12.09 -7.33
C ASP A 34 -16.85 -12.70 -6.79
N LEU A 35 -15.75 -11.99 -6.98
CA LEU A 35 -14.45 -12.36 -6.44
C LEU A 35 -14.47 -12.43 -4.90
N MET A 36 -15.13 -11.48 -4.26
CA MET A 36 -15.28 -11.41 -2.80
C MET A 36 -16.06 -12.61 -2.25
N ILE A 37 -17.11 -13.06 -2.94
CA ILE A 37 -17.89 -14.24 -2.57
C ILE A 37 -17.07 -15.52 -2.78
N SER A 38 -16.45 -15.66 -3.97
CA SER A 38 -15.68 -16.86 -4.34
C SER A 38 -14.44 -17.07 -3.47
N LYS A 39 -13.77 -15.99 -3.05
CA LYS A 39 -12.53 -16.05 -2.26
C LYS A 39 -12.75 -15.91 -0.76
N ALA A 40 -14.01 -15.91 -0.28
CA ALA A 40 -14.28 -15.79 1.14
C ALA A 40 -13.53 -16.89 1.93
N PRO A 41 -12.86 -16.56 3.05
CA PRO A 41 -12.84 -15.25 3.73
C PRO A 41 -11.84 -14.23 3.13
N VAL A 42 -12.26 -12.96 2.97
CA VAL A 42 -11.42 -11.86 2.44
C VAL A 42 -11.46 -10.59 3.29
N ILE A 43 -10.36 -9.84 3.35
CA ILE A 43 -10.33 -8.53 4.00
C ILE A 43 -10.92 -7.49 3.03
N LEU A 44 -11.97 -6.78 3.46
CA LEU A 44 -12.62 -5.76 2.63
C LEU A 44 -11.94 -4.41 2.74
N LYS A 45 -11.69 -3.98 3.97
CA LYS A 45 -11.11 -2.68 4.27
C LYS A 45 -10.46 -2.71 5.65
N GLY A 46 -9.30 -2.07 5.76
CA GLY A 46 -8.53 -1.92 7.01
C GLY A 46 -8.23 -0.47 7.34
N GLY A 47 -7.61 -0.24 8.49
CA GLY A 47 -7.10 1.08 8.88
C GLY A 47 -8.15 2.08 9.36
N MET A 48 -9.37 1.63 9.67
CA MET A 48 -10.51 2.48 10.00
C MET A 48 -10.62 2.75 11.50
N THR A 49 -11.32 3.83 11.88
CA THR A 49 -11.80 3.97 13.26
C THR A 49 -12.88 2.93 13.57
N LEU A 50 -13.15 2.67 14.86
CA LEU A 50 -14.21 1.74 15.26
C LEU A 50 -15.57 2.15 14.70
N LYS A 51 -15.85 3.47 14.65
CA LYS A 51 -17.11 4.01 14.13
C LYS A 51 -17.27 3.70 12.64
N GLU A 52 -16.25 3.99 11.85
CA GLU A 52 -16.26 3.70 10.40
C GLU A 52 -16.34 2.20 10.12
N ALA A 53 -15.59 1.38 10.87
CA ALA A 53 -15.62 -0.08 10.72
C ALA A 53 -17.02 -0.63 11.01
N ARG A 54 -17.72 -0.09 12.02
CA ARG A 54 -19.12 -0.44 12.31
C ARG A 54 -20.07 -0.02 11.19
N GLN A 55 -19.98 1.21 10.71
CA GLN A 55 -20.83 1.68 9.61
C GLN A 55 -20.63 0.85 8.34
N TYR A 56 -19.38 0.49 8.03
CA TYR A 56 -19.05 -0.35 6.89
C TYR A 56 -19.56 -1.79 7.08
N ALA A 57 -19.34 -2.38 8.26
CA ALA A 57 -19.84 -3.72 8.57
C ALA A 57 -21.38 -3.79 8.54
N ASP A 58 -22.06 -2.76 9.04
CA ASP A 58 -23.51 -2.67 9.02
C ASP A 58 -24.06 -2.66 7.58
N ALA A 59 -23.48 -1.85 6.68
CA ALA A 59 -23.87 -1.83 5.28
C ALA A 59 -23.70 -3.21 4.59
N VAL A 60 -22.61 -3.92 4.88
CA VAL A 60 -22.37 -5.27 4.32
C VAL A 60 -23.31 -6.31 4.94
N GLN A 61 -23.64 -6.21 6.23
CA GLN A 61 -24.63 -7.08 6.88
C GLN A 61 -26.04 -6.85 6.35
N LEU A 62 -26.45 -5.59 6.17
CA LEU A 62 -27.71 -5.22 5.52
C LEU A 62 -27.77 -5.72 4.07
N ALA A 63 -26.64 -5.84 3.39
CA ALA A 63 -26.57 -6.47 2.08
C ALA A 63 -26.76 -8.00 2.13
N GLY A 64 -26.62 -8.64 3.30
CA GLY A 64 -26.70 -10.10 3.48
C GLY A 64 -25.34 -10.78 3.69
N GLY A 65 -24.27 -10.01 3.90
CA GLY A 65 -22.93 -10.52 4.13
C GLY A 65 -22.62 -10.81 5.61
N LYS A 66 -21.86 -11.88 5.85
CA LYS A 66 -21.27 -12.19 7.15
C LYS A 66 -19.94 -11.46 7.25
N VAL A 67 -19.81 -10.57 8.23
CA VAL A 67 -18.58 -9.82 8.47
C VAL A 67 -18.15 -9.89 9.92
N ASN A 68 -16.86 -9.71 10.15
CA ASN A 68 -16.26 -9.63 11.48
C ASN A 68 -15.32 -8.42 11.53
N ILE A 69 -15.53 -7.55 12.52
CA ILE A 69 -14.64 -6.43 12.79
C ILE A 69 -13.52 -6.93 13.70
N GLN A 70 -12.29 -6.86 13.21
CA GLN A 70 -11.12 -7.22 13.98
C GLN A 70 -10.33 -5.96 14.35
N GLU A 71 -9.85 -5.93 15.60
CA GLU A 71 -8.77 -5.03 15.98
C GLU A 71 -7.55 -5.39 15.14
N GLN A 72 -7.17 -4.48 14.24
CA GLN A 72 -5.89 -4.57 13.57
C GLN A 72 -4.92 -3.91 14.55
N GLY A 73 -3.93 -4.67 15.07
CA GLY A 73 -2.85 -4.09 15.88
C GLY A 73 -2.16 -2.92 15.16
N LEU A 74 -1.14 -2.32 15.77
CA LEU A 74 -0.31 -1.28 15.14
C LEU A 74 0.26 -1.81 13.81
N PHE A 75 -0.45 -1.58 12.72
CA PHE A 75 0.08 -1.76 11.39
C PHE A 75 0.88 -0.50 11.13
N GLU A 76 2.19 -0.68 10.92
CA GLU A 76 2.88 0.15 9.94
C GLU A 76 1.95 0.17 8.72
N GLU A 77 1.42 1.35 8.43
CA GLU A 77 0.62 1.59 7.25
C GLU A 77 1.39 0.96 6.07
N PRO A 78 0.74 0.38 5.04
CA PRO A 78 1.42 0.38 3.75
C PRO A 78 1.67 1.85 3.52
N GLU A 79 2.91 2.26 3.77
CA GLU A 79 3.31 3.65 3.71
C GLU A 79 2.75 4.11 2.39
N THR A 80 1.75 5.00 2.46
CA THR A 80 1.30 5.70 1.26
C THR A 80 2.60 6.17 0.66
N MET A 81 2.92 5.63 -0.50
CA MET A 81 4.22 5.72 -1.18
C MET A 81 4.44 7.20 -1.50
N LYS A 82 4.85 7.90 -0.44
CA LYS A 82 5.12 9.32 -0.26
C LYS A 82 6.14 9.47 0.88
N ARG A 83 6.86 8.40 1.24
CA ARG A 83 8.30 8.59 1.28
C ARG A 83 8.62 9.01 -0.14
N SER A 84 8.91 10.28 -0.34
CA SER A 84 9.72 10.71 -1.46
C SER A 84 10.93 9.79 -1.40
N LEU A 85 10.87 8.66 -2.11
CA LEU A 85 12.07 7.92 -2.42
C LEU A 85 12.81 8.95 -3.25
N HIS A 86 13.71 9.71 -2.62
CA HIS A 86 14.72 10.49 -3.31
C HIS A 86 15.63 9.48 -3.99
N ILE A 87 15.07 8.78 -4.98
CA ILE A 87 15.82 8.01 -5.96
C ILE A 87 16.55 9.11 -6.71
N LYS A 88 17.84 9.23 -6.43
CA LYS A 88 18.68 10.17 -7.15
C LYS A 88 18.56 9.88 -8.66
N PRO A 89 18.53 10.91 -9.51
CA PRO A 89 18.47 10.71 -10.96
C PRO A 89 19.66 9.87 -11.42
N LEU A 90 19.53 9.20 -12.57
CA LEU A 90 20.61 8.35 -13.10
C LEU A 90 21.93 9.12 -13.34
N GLU A 91 21.83 10.44 -13.53
CA GLU A 91 22.95 11.40 -13.70
C GLU A 91 23.82 11.54 -12.45
N ASP A 92 23.26 11.25 -11.26
CA ASP A 92 23.98 11.25 -9.97
C ASP A 92 24.84 9.99 -9.79
N PHE A 93 24.77 9.01 -10.70
CA PHE A 93 25.59 7.81 -10.65
C PHE A 93 26.78 7.90 -11.60
N VAL A 94 27.95 7.50 -11.12
CA VAL A 94 29.19 7.43 -11.89
C VAL A 94 29.75 6.01 -11.83
N MET A 95 30.27 5.53 -12.95
CA MET A 95 31.03 4.28 -13.01
C MET A 95 32.51 4.62 -12.83
N CYS A 96 33.18 3.95 -11.90
CA CYS A 96 34.61 4.12 -11.70
C CYS A 96 35.37 3.62 -12.95
N PRO A 97 36.22 4.44 -13.60
CA PRO A 97 36.97 4.03 -14.79
C PRO A 97 38.06 2.98 -14.48
N GLU A 98 38.50 2.89 -13.23
CA GLU A 98 39.58 2.00 -12.82
C GLU A 98 39.08 0.60 -12.43
N CYS A 99 38.01 0.51 -11.64
CA CYS A 99 37.49 -0.76 -11.13
C CYS A 99 36.10 -1.15 -11.65
N GLY A 100 35.47 -0.30 -12.46
CA GLY A 100 34.14 -0.53 -13.03
C GLY A 100 32.98 -0.45 -12.03
N TYR A 101 33.22 -0.08 -10.77
CA TYR A 101 32.17 -0.02 -9.75
C TYR A 101 31.22 1.17 -10.00
N LYS A 102 29.91 0.87 -10.07
CA LYS A 102 28.86 1.88 -10.22
C LYS A 102 28.41 2.37 -8.84
N GLN A 103 28.47 3.67 -8.63
CA GLN A 103 28.21 4.31 -7.34
C GLN A 103 27.62 5.71 -7.53
N LEU A 104 27.17 6.33 -6.45
CA LEU A 104 26.82 7.75 -6.47
C LEU A 104 28.07 8.60 -6.69
N ARG A 105 27.91 9.73 -7.38
CA ARG A 105 28.99 10.68 -7.64
C ARG A 105 29.49 11.26 -6.31
N GLU A 106 30.66 10.79 -5.91
CA GLU A 106 31.42 11.28 -4.76
C GLU A 106 32.79 11.78 -5.22
N ARG A 107 33.62 12.26 -4.29
CA ARG A 107 35.00 12.72 -4.61
C ARG A 107 35.91 11.58 -5.05
N ALA A 108 35.66 10.37 -4.58
CA ALA A 108 36.47 9.19 -4.91
C ALA A 108 35.60 7.94 -4.96
N CYS A 109 36.11 6.88 -5.58
CA CYS A 109 35.44 5.60 -5.61
C CYS A 109 35.46 4.94 -4.23
N VAL A 110 34.28 4.58 -3.72
CA VAL A 110 34.12 3.87 -2.44
C VAL A 110 34.74 2.48 -2.43
N LYS A 111 34.99 1.90 -3.62
CA LYS A 111 35.55 0.56 -3.77
C LYS A 111 37.08 0.54 -3.89
N CYS A 112 37.65 1.39 -4.74
CA CYS A 112 39.10 1.37 -5.01
C CYS A 112 39.85 2.66 -4.62
N GLY A 113 39.14 3.70 -4.16
CA GLY A 113 39.75 4.96 -3.74
C GLY A 113 40.13 5.90 -4.89
N HIS A 114 39.90 5.52 -6.15
CA HIS A 114 40.17 6.36 -7.31
C HIS A 114 39.45 7.71 -7.21
N VAL A 115 40.19 8.82 -7.21
CA VAL A 115 39.65 10.18 -7.09
C VAL A 115 39.05 10.62 -8.42
N PHE A 116 37.77 11.00 -8.41
CA PHE A 116 37.12 11.63 -9.54
C PHE A 116 37.57 13.10 -9.56
N TYR A 117 38.46 13.49 -10.48
CA TYR A 117 38.96 14.87 -10.57
C TYR A 117 37.79 15.87 -10.60
N SER A 118 37.76 16.78 -9.62
CA SER A 118 36.91 17.97 -9.63
C SER A 118 37.76 19.18 -10.02
N GLU A 119 37.58 19.70 -11.22
CA GLU A 119 38.05 21.05 -11.52
C GLU A 119 37.12 22.07 -10.85
N THR A 120 37.72 22.92 -10.04
CA THR A 120 37.11 24.10 -9.41
C THR A 120 36.92 25.24 -10.42
N THR A 121 35.75 25.87 -10.41
CA THR A 121 35.52 27.28 -10.79
C THR A 121 34.32 27.73 -9.94
N GLY A 122 34.39 28.68 -9.01
CA GLY A 122 34.96 30.03 -9.10
C GLY A 122 33.78 31.01 -9.24
N GLN A 123 33.32 31.62 -8.15
CA GLN A 123 32.41 32.78 -8.20
C GLN A 123 32.67 33.68 -6.99
N ALA A 124 33.37 34.77 -7.27
CA ALA A 124 33.38 36.01 -6.52
C ALA A 124 32.55 37.03 -7.31
#